data_AF-A0A7J2MCR9-F1
#
_entry.id   AF-A0A7J2MCR9-F1
#
_cell.length_a   1.000
_cell.length_b   1.000
_cell.length_c   1.000
_cell.angle_alpha   90.00
_cell.angle_beta   90.00
_cell.angle_gamma   90.00
#
_symmetry.space_group_name_H-M   'P 1'
#
loop_
_entity.id
_entity.type
_entity.pdbx_description
1 polymer ?
#
loop_
_entity_poly.entity_id
_entity_poly.type
_entity_poly.pdbx_seq_one_letter_code
_entity_poly.pdbx_strand_id
1 'polypeptide(L)' 'EIGCEVQCGGERVRNGDWIVGDDNGVVVVPKEEAQEIANRAIHVMERENRIREEIRRGSTLSAVLDLKKWEMQK' A
#
# COMPACT_ATOMS: atom_id res chain seq x y z
N GLU A 1 -8.95 -23.85 -18.90
CA GLU A 1 -8.42 -24.69 -17.81
C GLU A 1 -8.66 -23.98 -16.49
N ILE A 2 -8.87 -24.68 -15.38
CA ILE A 2 -9.15 -24.09 -14.06
C ILE A 2 -7.94 -24.30 -13.16
N GLY A 3 -7.52 -23.26 -12.43
CA GLY A 3 -6.39 -23.33 -11.51
C GLY A 3 -5.01 -23.23 -12.17
N CYS A 4 -4.95 -22.96 -13.48
CA CYS A 4 -3.72 -22.59 -14.16
C CYS A 4 -3.32 -21.14 -13.83
N GLU A 5 -2.03 -20.84 -13.99
CA GLU A 5 -1.55 -19.45 -13.95
C GLU A 5 -2.13 -18.65 -15.12
N VAL A 6 -2.49 -17.40 -14.86
CA VAL A 6 -3.02 -16.48 -15.86
C VAL A 6 -2.29 -15.15 -15.81
N GLN A 7 -2.24 -14.48 -16.96
CA GLN A 7 -1.80 -13.09 -17.07
C GLN A 7 -3.01 -12.18 -17.21
N CYS A 8 -3.19 -11.24 -16.29
CA CYS A 8 -4.33 -10.33 -16.27
C CYS A 8 -3.91 -8.94 -15.78
N GLY A 9 -4.28 -7.88 -16.49
CA GLY A 9 -3.94 -6.50 -16.10
C GLY A 9 -2.43 -6.21 -16.08
N GLY A 10 -1.62 -6.99 -16.82
CA GLY A 10 -0.15 -6.90 -16.78
C GLY A 10 0.50 -7.74 -15.69
N GLU A 11 -0.27 -8.27 -14.74
CA GLU A 11 0.21 -9.06 -13.63
C GLU A 11 0.06 -10.57 -13.86
N ARG A 12 0.91 -11.36 -13.19
CA ARG A 12 0.78 -12.82 -13.12
C ARG A 12 -0.03 -13.19 -11.90
N VAL A 13 -1.04 -14.04 -12.08
CA VAL A 13 -1.91 -14.55 -11.02
C VAL A 13 -1.82 -16.06 -11.00
N ARG A 14 -1.41 -16.62 -9.86
CA ARG A 14 -1.32 -18.07 -9.66
C ARG A 14 -2.43 -18.54 -8.75
N ASN A 15 -2.72 -19.83 -8.83
CA ASN A 15 -3.68 -20.45 -7.93
C ASN A 15 -3.21 -20.34 -6.47
N GLY A 16 -4.09 -19.75 -5.65
CA GLY A 16 -3.88 -19.49 -4.22
C GLY A 16 -3.37 -18.08 -3.90
N ASP A 17 -2.95 -17.27 -4.88
CA ASP A 17 -2.63 -15.86 -4.65
C ASP A 17 -3.90 -15.11 -4.19
N TRP A 18 -3.72 -14.13 -3.32
CA TRP A 18 -4.80 -13.32 -2.78
C TRP A 18 -5.09 -12.14 -3.70
N ILE A 19 -6.36 -11.92 -4.02
CA ILE A 19 -6.79 -10.79 -4.82
C ILE A 19 -7.56 -9.84 -3.92
N VAL A 20 -7.07 -8.59 -3.82
CA VAL A 20 -7.70 -7.53 -3.04
C VAL A 20 -8.19 -6.46 -4.01
N GLY A 21 -9.46 -6.06 -3.90
CA GLY A 21 -10.03 -5.04 -4.77
C GLY A 21 -10.87 -4.03 -4.00
N ASP A 22 -10.83 -2.77 -4.44
CA ASP A 22 -11.59 -1.64 -3.91
C ASP A 22 -12.01 -0.70 -5.06
N ASP A 23 -12.50 0.49 -4.71
CA ASP A 23 -12.93 1.51 -5.68
C ASP A 23 -11.76 2.13 -6.48
N ASN A 24 -10.50 1.88 -6.10
CA ASN A 24 -9.31 2.37 -6.79
C ASN A 24 -8.73 1.35 -7.75
N GLY A 25 -8.87 0.06 -7.47
CA GLY A 25 -8.45 -1.00 -8.38
C GLY A 25 -8.34 -2.37 -7.73
N VAL A 26 -7.42 -3.18 -8.26
CA VAL A 26 -7.18 -4.55 -7.82
C VAL A 26 -5.67 -4.79 -7.67
N VAL A 27 -5.29 -5.50 -6.62
CA VAL A 27 -3.91 -5.88 -6.30
C VAL A 27 -3.82 -7.41 -6.18
N VAL A 28 -2.75 -7.97 -6.75
CA VAL A 28 -2.37 -9.39 -6.59
C VAL A 28 -1.35 -9.50 -5.46
N VAL A 29 -1.66 -10.30 -4.45
CA VAL A 29 -0.79 -10.56 -3.31
C VAL A 29 -0.33 -12.02 -3.37
N PRO A 30 0.97 -12.29 -3.59
CA PRO A 30 1.50 -13.64 -3.63
C PRO A 30 1.20 -14.40 -2.34
N LYS A 31 0.72 -15.64 -2.45
CA LYS A 31 0.33 -16.43 -1.27
C LYS A 31 1.47 -16.67 -0.28
N GLU A 32 2.70 -16.73 -0.77
CA GLU A 32 3.90 -16.94 0.05
C GLU A 32 4.23 -15.72 0.91
N GLU A 33 3.82 -14.53 0.50
CA GLU A 33 4.15 -13.25 1.15
C GLU A 33 2.94 -12.60 1.83
N ALA A 34 1.75 -13.21 1.72
CA ALA A 34 0.48 -12.61 2.12
C ALA A 34 0.49 -12.10 3.56
N GLN A 35 1.05 -12.85 4.51
CA GLN A 35 1.12 -12.45 5.91
C GLN A 35 2.04 -11.24 6.12
N GLU A 36 3.21 -11.21 5.47
CA GLU A 36 4.13 -10.08 5.58
C GLU A 36 3.52 -8.81 4.99
N ILE A 37 2.94 -8.92 3.79
CA ILE A 37 2.30 -7.80 3.10
C ILE A 37 1.14 -7.26 3.93
N ALA A 38 0.31 -8.12 4.51
CA ALA A 38 -0.78 -7.72 5.39
C ALA A 38 -0.27 -6.94 6.62
N ASN A 39 0.76 -7.45 7.31
CA ASN A 39 1.34 -6.77 8.46
C ASN A 39 1.93 -5.39 8.08
N ARG A 40 2.63 -5.30 6.95
CA ARG A 40 3.18 -4.04 6.45
C ARG A 40 2.09 -3.05 6.06
N ALA A 41 1.01 -3.53 5.44
CA ALA A 41 -0.15 -2.70 5.08
C ALA A 41 -0.83 -2.09 6.32
N ILE A 42 -0.97 -2.86 7.41
CA ILE A 42 -1.48 -2.35 8.68
C ILE A 42 -0.60 -1.21 9.22
N HIS A 43 0.72 -1.39 9.23
CA HIS A 43 1.64 -0.35 9.67
C HIS A 43 1.55 0.93 8.81
N VAL A 44 1.38 0.81 7.50
CA VAL A 44 1.16 1.96 6.61
C VAL A 44 -0.15 2.66 6.95
N MET A 45 -1.24 1.92 7.10
CA MET A 45 -2.56 2.46 7.44
C MET A 45 -2.52 3.23 8.78
N GLU A 46 -1.89 2.67 9.81
CA GLU A 46 -1.73 3.35 11.11
C GLU A 46 -0.93 4.65 10.98
N ARG A 47 0.18 4.63 10.23
CA ARG A 47 1.00 5.82 9.98
C ARG A 47 0.22 6.89 9.24
N GLU A 48 -0.51 6.52 8.20
CA GLU A 48 -1.35 7.45 7.43
C GLU A 48 -2.47 8.05 8.27
N ASN A 49 -3.12 7.25 9.12
CA ASN A 49 -4.13 7.73 10.04
C ASN A 49 -3.55 8.77 11.01
N ARG A 50 -2.36 8.52 11.57
CA ARG A 50 -1.68 9.51 12.42
C ARG A 50 -1.39 10.80 11.67
N ILE A 51 -0.82 10.72 10.46
CA ILE A 51 -0.51 11.88 9.62
C ILE A 51 -1.79 12.68 9.33
N ARG A 52 -2.87 11.98 8.98
CA ARG A 52 -4.17 12.58 8.67
C ARG A 52 -4.75 13.33 9.86
N GLU A 53 -4.64 12.79 11.06
CA GLU A 53 -5.08 13.44 12.29
C GLU A 53 -4.26 14.70 12.63
N GLU A 54 -2.93 14.67 12.45
CA GLU A 54 -2.10 15.86 12.66
C GLU A 54 -2.44 16.99 11.69
N ILE A 55 -2.70 16.64 10.43
CA ILE A 55 -3.15 17.62 9.43
C ILE A 55 -4.52 18.19 9.80
N ARG A 56 -5.48 17.34 10.22
CA ARG A 56 -6.80 17.79 10.68
C ARG A 56 -6.73 18.75 11.88
N ARG A 57 -5.70 18.61 12.73
CA ARG A 57 -5.43 19.51 13.87
C ARG A 57 -4.72 20.81 13.49
N GLY A 58 -4.48 21.04 12.20
CA GLY A 58 -3.93 22.30 11.68
C GLY A 58 -2.45 22.25 11.28
N SER A 59 -1.80 21.09 11.32
CA SER A 59 -0.47 20.93 10.73
C SER A 59 -0.54 20.87 9.20
N THR A 60 0.59 21.09 8.52
CA THR A 60 0.68 20.92 7.07
C THR A 60 1.35 19.59 6.73
N LEU A 61 1.04 19.03 5.55
CA LEU A 61 1.69 17.80 5.08
C LEU A 61 3.22 17.89 5.09
N SER A 62 3.76 19.04 4.65
CA SER A 62 5.22 19.28 4.62
C SER A 62 5.84 19.26 6.01
N ALA A 63 5.16 19.82 7.01
CA ALA A 63 5.63 19.82 8.39
C ALA A 63 5.58 18.40 9.00
N VAL A 64 4.48 17.67 8.84
CA VAL A 64 4.31 16.32 9.43
C VAL A 64 5.29 15.31 8.81
N LEU A 65 5.58 15.44 7.51
CA LEU A 65 6.52 14.57 6.81
C LEU A 65 7.98 15.03 6.88
N ASP A 66 8.25 16.17 7.53
CA ASP A 66 9.59 16.78 7.64
C ASP A 66 10.29 16.93 6.27
N LEU A 67 9.54 17.31 5.23
CA LEU A 67 10.05 17.33 3.85
C LEU A 67 11.27 18.23 3.67
N LYS A 68 11.35 19.32 4.45
CA LYS A 68 12.49 20.26 4.42
C LYS A 68 13.82 19.64 4.84
N LYS A 69 13.81 18.53 5.59
CA LYS A 69 15.02 17.78 5.93
C LYS A 69 15.57 16.97 4.75
N TRP A 70 14.69 16.60 3.81
CA TRP A 70 15.02 15.75 2.66
C TRP A 70 15.23 16.53 1.37
N GLU A 71 14.71 17.75 1.29
CA GLU A 71 15.04 18.69 0.23
C GLU A 71 16.46 19.22 0.45
N MET A 72 17.45 18.58 -0.18
CA MET A 72 18.81 19.13 -0.24
C MET A 72 18.75 20.52 -0.87
N GLN A 73 19.37 21.50 -0.21
CA GLN A 73 19.61 22.82 -0.79
C GLN A 73 20.32 22.62 -2.14
N LYS A 74 19.66 23.04 -3.23
CA LYS A 74 20.32 23.25 -4.52
C LYS A 74 21.32 24.38 -4.41
#